data_AF-A0A0C2ZCQ9-F1
#
_entry.id   AF-A0A0C2ZCQ9-F1
#
_cell.length_a   1.000
_cell.length_b   1.000
_cell.length_c   1.000
_cell.angle_alpha   90.00
_cell.angle_beta   90.00
_cell.angle_gamma   90.00
#
_symmetry.space_group_name_H-M   'P 1'
#
loop_
_entity.id
_entity.type
_entity.pdbx_description
1 polymer ?
#
loop_
_entity_poly.entity_id
_entity_poly.type
_entity_poly.pdbx_seq_one_letter_code
_entity_poly.pdbx_strand_id
1 'polypeptide(L)'
;MNNIIKVFNKHEKEIKRYIFDAITKLNQEDINNSNIKEFFPIFKSLKSVYIVDKDFKQITPIFSKHSEDNEHLNEIDTTLKENLLLDKNGEYISDSYLSSKDGKPTVSISKQINDDEIITMKFNLYKLLDEMNYLGNVDIFAKSMKIVYGLIGYALALFALILIFYSLYNFANELVLGRNDVIQKPISQEISLKLIL
;
A
#
# COMPACT_ATOMS: atom_id res chain seq x y z
N MET A 1 -7.36 3.21 -9.67
CA MET A 1 -6.33 3.03 -10.72
C MET A 1 -6.00 4.35 -11.41
N ASN A 2 -6.98 5.05 -12.00
CA ASN A 2 -6.76 6.32 -12.72
C ASN A 2 -6.03 7.40 -11.90
N ASN A 3 -6.21 7.46 -10.58
CA ASN A 3 -5.52 8.45 -9.76
C ASN A 3 -4.02 8.16 -9.62
N ILE A 4 -3.64 6.89 -9.44
CA ILE A 4 -2.23 6.47 -9.30
C ILE A 4 -1.47 6.74 -10.61
N ILE A 5 -2.07 6.40 -11.75
CA ILE A 5 -1.48 6.63 -13.07
C ILE A 5 -1.33 8.15 -13.33
N LYS A 6 -2.33 8.95 -12.97
CA LYS A 6 -2.24 10.42 -13.09
C LYS A 6 -1.11 11.01 -12.24
N VAL A 7 -0.97 10.55 -10.99
CA VAL A 7 0.11 11.00 -10.10
C VAL A 7 1.47 10.57 -10.65
N PHE A 8 1.58 9.34 -11.16
CA PHE A 8 2.78 8.85 -11.82
C PHE A 8 3.16 9.73 -13.02
N ASN A 9 2.27 9.91 -13.99
CA ASN A 9 2.54 10.71 -15.19
C ASN A 9 2.91 12.16 -14.85
N LYS A 10 2.33 12.72 -13.77
CA LYS A 10 2.63 14.07 -13.30
C LYS A 10 4.05 14.20 -12.74
N HIS A 11 4.59 13.15 -12.14
CA HIS A 11 5.86 13.14 -11.42
C HIS A 11 6.90 12.18 -12.03
N GLU A 12 6.68 11.75 -13.27
CA GLU A 12 7.48 10.72 -13.94
C GLU A 12 8.95 11.11 -13.99
N LYS A 13 9.25 12.38 -14.27
CA LYS A 13 10.63 12.89 -14.36
C LYS A 13 11.37 12.80 -13.02
N GLU A 14 10.71 13.13 -11.92
CA GLU A 14 11.28 13.04 -10.58
C GLU A 14 11.48 11.59 -10.15
N ILE A 15 10.55 10.70 -10.49
CA ILE A 15 10.65 9.25 -10.25
C ILE A 15 11.83 8.68 -11.03
N LYS A 16 11.92 9.03 -12.33
CA LYS A 16 13.02 8.65 -13.22
C LYS A 16 14.37 9.03 -12.61
N ARG A 17 14.51 10.29 -12.20
CA ARG A 17 15.74 10.79 -11.55
C ARG A 17 16.06 10.08 -10.24
N TYR A 18 15.07 9.92 -9.34
CA TYR A 18 15.27 9.23 -8.06
C TYR A 18 15.87 7.84 -8.24
N ILE A 19 15.34 7.08 -9.20
CA ILE A 19 15.75 5.69 -9.42
C ILE A 19 17.10 5.62 -10.12
N PHE A 20 17.30 6.40 -11.18
CA PHE A 20 18.58 6.36 -11.91
C PHE A 20 19.76 6.96 -11.15
N ASP A 21 19.53 7.96 -10.29
CA ASP A 21 20.59 8.47 -9.41
C ASP A 21 21.06 7.37 -8.43
N ALA A 22 20.13 6.55 -7.93
CA ALA A 22 20.47 5.42 -7.06
C ALA A 22 21.13 4.27 -7.81
N ILE A 23 20.69 3.94 -9.04
CA ILE A 23 21.37 2.95 -9.89
C ILE A 23 22.79 3.39 -10.21
N THR A 24 22.99 4.66 -10.58
CA THR A 24 24.31 5.20 -10.94
C THR A 24 25.28 5.17 -9.76
N LYS A 25 24.78 5.36 -8.53
CA LYS A 25 25.61 5.26 -7.31
C LYS A 25 26.07 3.83 -7.04
N LEU A 26 25.23 2.82 -7.28
CA LEU A 26 25.59 1.41 -7.09
C LEU A 26 26.41 0.85 -8.24
N ASN A 27 26.20 1.33 -9.47
CA ASN A 27 26.94 0.86 -10.65
C ASN A 27 28.43 1.24 -10.66
N GLN A 28 28.94 1.93 -9.63
CA GLN A 28 30.36 2.18 -9.48
C GLN A 28 31.17 0.90 -9.16
N GLU A 29 30.51 -0.19 -8.77
CA GLU A 29 31.15 -1.44 -8.33
C GLU A 29 30.93 -2.64 -9.29
N ASP A 30 30.59 -2.40 -10.57
CA ASP A 30 30.20 -3.43 -11.56
C ASP A 30 29.03 -4.31 -11.10
N ILE A 31 27.81 -4.03 -11.60
CA ILE A 31 26.63 -4.80 -11.21
C ILE A 31 26.72 -6.24 -11.74
N ASN A 32 26.55 -7.22 -10.85
CA ASN A 32 26.58 -8.65 -11.13
C ASN A 32 25.54 -9.39 -10.28
N ASN A 33 25.49 -10.72 -10.41
CA ASN A 33 24.54 -11.56 -9.67
C ASN A 33 24.63 -11.45 -8.14
N SER A 34 25.78 -11.10 -7.56
CA SER A 34 25.94 -11.03 -6.10
C SER A 34 25.49 -9.68 -5.53
N ASN A 35 25.71 -8.57 -6.23
CA ASN A 35 25.33 -7.23 -5.75
C ASN A 35 23.97 -6.73 -6.27
N ILE A 36 23.36 -7.37 -7.28
CA ILE A 36 22.03 -6.96 -7.79
C ILE A 36 20.92 -7.02 -6.72
N LYS A 37 21.09 -7.82 -5.66
CA LYS A 37 20.15 -7.90 -4.53
C LYS A 37 20.24 -6.68 -3.60
N GLU A 38 21.28 -5.85 -3.71
CA GLU A 38 21.47 -4.63 -2.89
C GLU A 38 20.49 -3.51 -3.24
N PHE A 39 19.79 -3.61 -4.37
CA PHE A 39 18.70 -2.70 -4.71
C PHE A 39 17.45 -2.88 -3.83
N PHE A 40 17.23 -4.07 -3.24
CA PHE A 40 16.02 -4.33 -2.42
C PHE A 40 16.00 -3.58 -1.07
N PRO A 41 17.13 -3.42 -0.35
CA PRO A 41 17.20 -2.53 0.81
C PRO A 41 16.97 -1.05 0.47
N ILE A 42 17.41 -0.60 -0.70
CA ILE A 42 17.30 0.80 -1.14
C ILE A 42 15.85 1.13 -1.51
N PHE A 43 15.24 0.28 -2.33
CA PHE A 43 13.89 0.50 -2.84
C PHE A 43 12.91 -0.48 -2.21
N LYS A 44 12.10 0.00 -1.26
CA LYS A 44 11.03 -0.81 -0.64
C LYS A 44 9.93 -1.18 -1.65
N SER A 45 9.84 -0.39 -2.71
CA SER A 45 8.91 -0.56 -3.82
C SER A 45 9.37 -1.56 -4.90
N LEU A 46 10.64 -1.99 -4.89
CA LEU A 46 11.18 -2.94 -5.87
C LEU A 46 10.54 -4.32 -5.70
N LYS A 47 9.93 -4.83 -6.78
CA LYS A 47 9.34 -6.18 -6.84
C LYS A 47 10.36 -7.20 -7.32
N SER A 48 11.06 -6.87 -8.41
CA SER A 48 12.05 -7.75 -8.99
C SER A 48 13.09 -7.01 -9.81
N VAL A 49 14.24 -7.64 -9.99
CA VAL A 49 15.35 -7.15 -10.79
C VAL A 49 16.04 -8.29 -11.53
N TYR A 50 16.46 -8.04 -12.77
CA TYR A 50 17.19 -8.98 -13.62
C TYR A 50 18.00 -8.23 -14.67
N ILE A 51 18.92 -8.91 -15.34
CA ILE A 51 19.74 -8.37 -16.42
C ILE A 51 19.48 -9.15 -17.71
N VAL A 52 19.42 -8.43 -18.81
CA VAL A 52 19.41 -8.97 -20.17
C VAL A 52 20.68 -8.54 -20.91
N ASP A 53 21.11 -9.34 -21.87
CA ASP A 53 22.14 -8.93 -22.83
C ASP A 53 21.57 -8.01 -23.93
N LYS A 54 22.44 -7.55 -24.83
CA LYS A 54 22.11 -6.72 -25.99
C LYS A 54 21.09 -7.34 -26.95
N ASP A 55 20.94 -8.66 -26.95
CA ASP A 55 19.99 -9.39 -27.77
C ASP A 55 18.66 -9.63 -27.02
N PHE A 56 18.51 -8.97 -25.86
CA PHE A 56 17.38 -9.07 -24.93
C PHE A 56 17.21 -10.45 -24.31
N LYS A 57 18.26 -11.27 -24.34
CA LYS A 57 18.26 -12.56 -23.68
C LYS A 57 18.53 -12.37 -22.19
N GLN A 58 17.70 -12.96 -21.34
CA GLN A 58 17.86 -12.86 -19.90
C GLN A 58 19.06 -13.69 -19.43
N ILE A 59 20.06 -13.03 -18.87
CA ILE A 59 21.33 -13.64 -18.44
C ILE A 59 21.40 -13.89 -16.93
N THR A 60 20.45 -13.35 -16.15
CA THR A 60 20.35 -13.58 -14.70
C THR A 60 18.99 -14.13 -14.31
N PRO A 61 18.86 -14.80 -13.16
CA PRO A 61 17.55 -15.07 -12.56
C PRO A 61 16.74 -13.78 -12.37
N ILE A 62 15.42 -13.90 -12.32
CA ILE A 62 14.57 -12.83 -11.79
C ILE A 62 14.71 -12.88 -10.27
N PHE A 63 15.45 -11.93 -9.72
CA PHE A 63 15.57 -11.78 -8.28
C PHE A 63 14.36 -11.05 -7.74
N SER A 64 13.83 -11.54 -6.63
CA SER A 64 12.88 -10.85 -5.77
C SER A 64 13.47 -10.76 -4.36
N LYS A 65 12.82 -10.01 -3.46
CA LYS A 65 13.32 -9.79 -2.09
C LYS A 65 13.60 -11.09 -1.32
N HIS A 66 12.85 -12.15 -1.59
CA HIS A 66 12.90 -13.40 -0.82
C HIS A 66 13.06 -14.66 -1.69
N SER A 67 13.15 -14.52 -3.00
CA SER A 67 13.27 -15.65 -3.91
C SER A 67 14.02 -15.26 -5.18
N GLU A 68 14.49 -16.26 -5.89
CA GLU A 68 14.99 -16.16 -7.24
C GLU A 68 14.21 -17.11 -8.14
N ASP A 69 14.01 -16.71 -9.38
CA ASP A 69 13.19 -17.41 -10.35
C ASP A 69 13.98 -17.56 -11.65
N ASN A 70 14.19 -18.80 -12.06
CA ASN A 70 15.00 -19.19 -13.22
C ASN A 70 14.13 -19.55 -14.43
N GLU A 71 12.79 -19.45 -14.33
CA GLU A 71 11.87 -19.88 -15.39
C GLU A 71 12.20 -19.22 -16.75
N HIS A 72 12.55 -17.94 -16.74
CA HIS A 72 12.87 -17.16 -17.93
C HIS A 72 14.38 -17.03 -18.23
N LEU A 73 15.23 -17.75 -17.51
CA LEU A 73 16.67 -17.68 -17.72
C LEU A 73 17.03 -18.21 -19.12
N ASN A 74 17.84 -17.45 -19.86
CA ASN A 74 18.20 -17.70 -21.25
C ASN A 74 17.07 -17.53 -22.29
N GLU A 75 15.90 -17.06 -21.88
CA GLU A 75 14.83 -16.69 -22.82
C GLU A 75 15.00 -15.24 -23.29
N ILE A 76 14.47 -14.94 -24.49
CA ILE A 76 14.40 -13.56 -24.99
C ILE A 76 13.22 -12.88 -24.31
N ASP A 77 13.46 -11.77 -23.61
CA ASP A 77 12.40 -10.92 -23.09
C ASP A 77 11.77 -10.14 -24.24
N THR A 78 10.77 -10.75 -24.88
CA THR A 78 10.06 -10.17 -26.04
C THR A 78 9.37 -8.86 -25.69
N THR A 79 8.84 -8.76 -24.46
CA THR A 79 8.17 -7.54 -24.01
C THR A 79 9.17 -6.38 -23.93
N LEU A 80 10.35 -6.64 -23.37
CA LEU A 80 11.41 -5.63 -23.33
C LEU A 80 11.91 -5.32 -24.75
N LYS A 81 12.16 -6.35 -25.56
CA LYS A 81 12.65 -6.19 -26.95
C LYS A 81 11.75 -5.32 -27.82
N GLU A 82 10.43 -5.46 -27.69
CA GLU A 82 9.46 -4.72 -28.50
C GLU A 82 9.24 -3.28 -28.02
N ASN A 83 9.42 -3.02 -26.73
CA ASN A 83 9.01 -1.75 -26.11
C ASN A 83 10.18 -0.88 -25.61
N LEU A 84 11.38 -1.45 -25.47
CA LEU A 84 12.53 -0.74 -24.92
C LEU A 84 13.07 0.27 -25.92
N LEU A 85 12.92 1.55 -25.58
CA LEU A 85 13.54 2.66 -26.28
C LEU A 85 14.38 3.45 -25.28
N LEU A 86 15.65 3.06 -25.15
CA LEU A 86 16.59 3.77 -24.30
C LEU A 86 16.77 5.20 -24.80
N ASP A 87 16.76 6.17 -23.88
CA ASP A 87 17.11 7.54 -24.21
C ASP A 87 18.63 7.72 -24.36
N LYS A 88 19.06 8.97 -24.59
CA LYS A 88 20.48 9.33 -24.74
C LYS A 88 21.38 8.98 -23.54
N ASN A 89 20.80 8.71 -22.37
CA ASN A 89 21.52 8.31 -21.16
C ASN A 89 21.50 6.78 -20.96
N GLY A 90 20.97 6.02 -21.92
CA GLY A 90 20.77 4.58 -21.74
C GLY A 90 19.65 4.25 -20.76
N GLU A 91 18.64 5.14 -20.64
CA GLU A 91 17.60 5.04 -19.61
C GLU A 91 16.21 4.92 -20.21
N TYR A 92 15.41 4.00 -19.67
CA TYR A 92 14.02 3.79 -20.06
C TYR A 92 13.10 3.59 -18.85
N ILE A 93 11.89 4.12 -18.96
CA ILE A 93 10.79 3.88 -18.03
C ILE A 93 9.56 3.52 -18.87
N SER A 94 8.89 2.42 -18.51
CA SER A 94 7.66 2.02 -19.18
C SER A 94 6.49 2.88 -18.74
N ASP A 95 5.41 2.86 -19.52
CA ASP A 95 4.10 3.25 -18.99
C ASP A 95 3.70 2.35 -17.81
N SER A 96 2.78 2.83 -16.98
CA SER A 96 2.21 2.02 -15.91
C SER A 96 1.32 0.91 -16.48
N TYR A 97 1.46 -0.31 -15.99
CA TYR A 97 0.66 -1.46 -16.41
C TYR A 97 0.24 -2.31 -15.21
N LEU A 98 -0.69 -3.26 -15.41
CA LEU A 98 -1.04 -4.25 -14.39
C LEU A 98 -0.16 -5.49 -14.53
N SER A 99 0.58 -5.84 -13.48
CA SER A 99 1.41 -7.04 -13.50
C SER A 99 0.55 -8.30 -13.54
N SER A 100 0.84 -9.21 -14.46
CA SER A 100 0.18 -10.51 -14.58
C SER A 100 0.33 -11.40 -13.33
N LYS A 101 1.43 -11.23 -12.59
CA LYS A 101 1.75 -12.05 -11.41
C LYS A 101 0.88 -11.76 -10.19
N ASP A 102 0.54 -10.49 -9.95
CA ASP A 102 -0.18 -10.08 -8.73
C ASP A 102 -1.33 -9.08 -8.97
N GLY A 103 -1.61 -8.72 -10.23
CA GLY A 103 -2.64 -7.75 -10.58
C GLY A 103 -2.38 -6.33 -10.09
N LYS A 104 -1.15 -6.01 -9.65
CA LYS A 104 -0.84 -4.69 -9.08
C LYS A 104 -0.29 -3.73 -10.13
N PRO A 105 -0.64 -2.43 -10.04
CA PRO A 105 0.00 -1.37 -10.83
C PRO A 105 1.51 -1.43 -10.68
N THR A 106 2.21 -1.54 -11.80
CA THR A 106 3.64 -1.78 -11.91
C THR A 106 4.22 -0.87 -12.98
N VAL A 107 5.48 -0.47 -12.78
CA VAL A 107 6.29 0.21 -13.78
C VAL A 107 7.62 -0.53 -13.91
N SER A 108 8.09 -0.68 -15.15
CA SER A 108 9.40 -1.24 -15.47
C SER A 108 10.37 -0.11 -15.74
N ILE A 109 11.56 -0.20 -15.17
CA ILE A 109 12.64 0.76 -15.38
C ILE A 109 13.87 -0.02 -15.81
N SER A 110 14.50 0.44 -16.89
CA SER A 110 15.65 -0.23 -17.47
C SER A 110 16.79 0.75 -17.67
N LYS A 111 18.02 0.32 -17.38
CA LYS A 111 19.24 1.10 -17.55
C LYS A 111 20.30 0.25 -18.23
N GLN A 112 20.97 0.82 -19.22
CA GLN A 112 22.21 0.26 -19.73
C GLN A 112 23.31 0.40 -18.66
N ILE A 113 23.93 -0.72 -18.27
CA ILE A 113 24.97 -0.74 -17.22
C ILE A 113 26.38 -0.85 -17.83
N ASN A 114 26.50 -1.45 -19.02
CA ASN A 114 27.69 -1.48 -19.86
C ASN A 114 27.25 -1.64 -21.34
N ASP A 115 28.19 -1.82 -22.26
CA ASP A 115 27.92 -1.87 -23.70
C ASP A 115 26.96 -3.00 -24.11
N ASP A 116 26.92 -4.10 -23.35
CA ASP A 116 26.20 -5.32 -23.73
C ASP A 116 25.08 -5.71 -22.74
N GLU A 117 24.91 -5.01 -21.62
CA GLU A 117 23.99 -5.42 -20.56
C GLU A 117 23.02 -4.31 -20.13
N ILE A 118 21.78 -4.72 -19.89
CA ILE A 118 20.68 -3.85 -19.48
C ILE A 118 20.06 -4.42 -18.21
N ILE A 119 20.14 -3.66 -17.12
CA ILE A 119 19.42 -3.99 -15.89
C ILE A 119 17.97 -3.55 -16.03
N THR A 120 17.03 -4.42 -15.65
CA THR A 120 15.60 -4.13 -15.64
C THR A 120 15.02 -4.38 -14.25
N MET A 121 14.34 -3.38 -13.73
CA MET A 121 13.73 -3.34 -12.41
C MET A 121 12.22 -3.13 -12.53
N LYS A 122 11.42 -3.96 -11.86
CA LYS A 122 9.96 -3.83 -11.82
C LYS A 122 9.56 -3.31 -10.44
N PHE A 123 8.86 -2.19 -10.40
CA PHE A 123 8.43 -1.53 -9.17
C PHE A 123 6.93 -1.63 -8.97
N ASN A 124 6.50 -1.85 -7.73
CA ASN A 124 5.12 -1.65 -7.35
C ASN A 124 4.82 -0.14 -7.35
N LEU A 125 3.97 0.32 -8.26
CA LEU A 125 3.77 1.75 -8.47
C LEU A 125 3.16 2.45 -7.25
N TYR A 126 2.24 1.78 -6.54
CA TYR A 126 1.67 2.35 -5.32
C TYR A 126 2.76 2.58 -4.27
N LYS A 127 3.55 1.56 -3.97
CA LYS A 127 4.63 1.65 -2.98
C LYS A 127 5.69 2.65 -3.40
N LEU A 128 5.98 2.77 -4.70
CA LEU A 128 6.97 3.71 -5.21
C LEU A 128 6.51 5.15 -4.98
N LEU A 129 5.26 5.46 -5.31
CA LEU A 129 4.70 6.79 -5.08
C LEU A 129 4.54 7.09 -3.58
N ASP A 130 4.24 6.10 -2.75
CA ASP A 130 4.21 6.23 -1.29
C ASP A 130 5.62 6.49 -0.71
N GLU A 131 6.61 5.74 -1.15
CA GLU A 131 8.03 5.90 -0.77
C GLU A 131 8.56 7.30 -1.09
N MET A 132 8.08 7.89 -2.19
CA MET A 132 8.39 9.26 -2.61
C MET A 132 7.43 10.32 -2.03
N ASN A 133 6.51 9.93 -1.14
CA ASN A 133 5.47 10.77 -0.53
C ASN A 133 4.51 11.46 -1.52
N TYR A 134 4.38 10.98 -2.76
CA TYR A 134 3.44 11.52 -3.75
C TYR A 134 1.99 11.10 -3.54
N LEU A 135 1.75 10.07 -2.72
CA LEU A 135 0.41 9.69 -2.26
C LEU A 135 0.00 10.39 -0.94
N GLY A 136 0.93 11.16 -0.36
CA GLY A 136 0.83 11.75 0.97
C GLY A 136 -0.27 12.80 1.11
N ASN A 137 -1.43 12.34 1.62
CA ASN A 137 -2.35 13.04 2.54
C ASN A 137 -3.57 12.16 2.89
N VAL A 138 -3.86 11.12 2.09
CA VAL A 138 -5.02 10.24 2.32
C VAL A 138 -4.75 9.25 3.46
N ASP A 139 -3.54 8.68 3.56
CA ASP A 139 -3.25 7.65 4.57
C ASP A 139 -3.07 8.19 5.99
N ILE A 140 -2.49 9.40 6.14
CA ILE A 140 -2.41 10.07 7.45
C ILE A 140 -3.79 10.50 7.91
N PHE A 141 -4.61 11.03 6.99
CA PHE A 141 -6.00 11.40 7.28
C PHE A 141 -6.84 10.17 7.65
N ALA A 142 -6.74 9.08 6.88
CA ALA A 142 -7.45 7.83 7.15
C ALA A 142 -7.03 7.22 8.49
N LYS A 143 -5.72 7.21 8.81
CA LYS A 143 -5.21 6.75 10.10
C LYS A 143 -5.71 7.62 11.25
N SER A 144 -5.77 8.94 11.06
CA SER A 144 -6.31 9.89 12.05
C SER A 144 -7.81 9.67 12.27
N MET A 145 -8.59 9.52 11.20
CA MET A 145 -10.02 9.23 11.28
C MET A 145 -10.29 7.91 12.00
N LYS A 146 -9.49 6.87 11.75
CA LYS A 146 -9.61 5.59 12.47
C LYS A 146 -9.42 5.74 13.98
N ILE A 147 -8.49 6.60 14.42
CA ILE A 147 -8.28 6.89 15.85
C ILE A 147 -9.47 7.64 16.43
N VAL A 148 -9.96 8.67 15.73
CA VAL A 148 -11.14 9.46 16.16
C VAL A 148 -12.36 8.56 16.31
N TYR A 149 -12.66 7.72 15.33
CA TYR A 149 -13.77 6.78 15.41
C TYR A 149 -13.57 5.73 16.51
N GLY A 150 -12.34 5.27 16.75
CA GLY A 150 -12.02 4.39 17.87
C GLY A 150 -12.30 5.04 19.23
N LEU A 151 -11.93 6.32 19.41
CA LEU A 151 -12.20 7.08 20.63
C LEU A 151 -13.70 7.29 20.86
N ILE A 152 -14.45 7.63 19.81
CA ILE A 152 -15.91 7.78 19.87
C ILE A 152 -16.57 6.46 20.27
N GLY A 153 -16.18 5.35 19.62
CA GLY A 153 -16.69 4.02 19.94
C GLY A 153 -16.37 3.60 21.38
N TYR A 154 -15.16 3.87 21.85
CA TYR A 154 -14.75 3.60 23.24
C TYR A 154 -15.58 4.43 24.24
N ALA A 155 -15.77 5.73 23.98
CA ALA A 155 -16.57 6.61 24.83
C ALA A 155 -18.03 6.14 24.91
N LEU A 156 -18.61 5.74 23.77
CA LEU A 156 -19.97 5.17 23.71
C LEU A 156 -20.07 3.86 24.50
N ALA A 157 -19.09 2.96 24.38
CA ALA A 157 -19.07 1.72 25.13
C ALA A 157 -18.97 1.96 26.64
N LEU A 158 -18.10 2.89 27.06
CA LEU A 158 -17.93 3.25 28.46
C LEU A 158 -19.20 3.91 29.02
N PHE A 159 -19.84 4.78 28.25
CA PHE A 159 -21.11 5.41 28.62
C PHE A 159 -22.24 4.39 28.76
N ALA A 160 -22.36 3.45 27.82
CA ALA A 160 -23.32 2.36 27.90
C ALA A 160 -23.10 1.49 29.14
N LEU A 161 -21.84 1.20 29.48
CA LEU A 161 -21.49 0.43 30.67
C LEU A 161 -21.89 1.17 31.97
N ILE A 162 -21.65 2.48 32.05
CA ILE A 162 -22.12 3.29 33.19
C ILE A 162 -23.65 3.25 33.32
N LEU A 163 -24.38 3.37 32.20
CA LEU A 163 -25.85 3.30 32.20
C LEU A 163 -26.37 1.95 32.67
N ILE A 164 -25.74 0.85 32.26
CA ILE A 164 -26.09 -0.50 32.71
C ILE A 164 -25.92 -0.60 34.23
N PHE A 165 -24.77 -0.17 34.77
CA PHE A 165 -24.53 -0.22 36.21
C PHE A 165 -25.48 0.69 36.99
N TYR A 166 -25.76 1.90 36.50
CA TYR A 166 -26.70 2.81 37.12
C TYR A 166 -28.13 2.23 37.17
N SER A 167 -28.58 1.66 36.05
CA SER A 167 -29.89 1.00 35.95
C SER A 167 -29.98 -0.19 36.91
N LEU A 168 -28.94 -1.02 36.96
CA LEU A 168 -28.89 -2.19 37.83
C LEU A 168 -28.87 -1.80 39.32
N TYR A 169 -28.12 -0.75 39.68
CA TYR A 169 -28.09 -0.21 41.04
C TYR A 169 -29.47 0.29 41.48
N ASN A 170 -30.15 1.08 40.64
CA ASN A 170 -31.49 1.57 40.93
C ASN A 170 -32.50 0.42 41.05
N PHE A 171 -32.45 -0.54 40.13
CA PHE A 171 -33.31 -1.72 40.16
C PHE A 171 -33.12 -2.54 41.46
N ALA A 172 -31.87 -2.78 41.85
CA ALA A 172 -31.57 -3.49 43.10
C ALA A 172 -32.03 -2.72 44.34
N ASN A 173 -31.82 -1.40 44.38
CA ASN A 173 -32.23 -0.56 45.50
C ASN A 173 -33.76 -0.54 45.67
N GLU A 174 -34.51 -0.48 44.58
CA GLU A 174 -35.98 -0.52 44.62
C GLU A 174 -36.51 -1.89 45.06
N LEU A 175 -35.88 -3.00 44.64
CA LEU A 175 -36.22 -4.35 45.11
C LEU A 175 -35.98 -4.54 46.62
N VAL A 176 -34.88 -3.99 47.15
CA VAL A 176 -34.50 -4.14 48.55
C VAL A 176 -35.29 -3.21 49.47
N LEU A 177 -35.60 -1.98 49.02
CA LEU A 177 -36.35 -0.99 49.81
C LEU A 177 -37.87 -1.16 49.71
N GLY A 178 -38.37 -2.15 48.95
CA GLY A 178 -39.78 -2.53 48.95
C GLY A 178 -40.75 -1.43 48.51
N ARG A 179 -40.33 -0.51 47.64
CA ARG A 179 -41.25 0.47 47.04
C ARG A 179 -41.94 -0.16 45.83
N ASN A 180 -43.21 -0.53 46.00
CA ASN A 180 -44.10 -1.07 44.96
C ASN A 180 -44.43 -0.10 43.80
N ASP A 181 -43.78 1.06 43.74
CA ASP A 181 -44.04 2.12 42.76
C ASP A 181 -43.46 1.82 41.36
N VAL A 182 -42.52 0.87 41.24
CA VAL A 182 -41.77 0.60 39.99
C VAL A 182 -42.67 0.03 38.89
N ILE A 183 -43.68 -0.77 39.23
CA ILE A 183 -44.63 -1.33 38.26
C ILE A 183 -45.82 -0.38 38.04
N GLN A 184 -46.22 0.40 39.04
CA GLN A 184 -47.42 1.24 38.94
C GLN A 184 -47.20 2.58 38.22
N LYS A 185 -46.00 3.18 38.30
CA LYS A 185 -45.74 4.49 37.65
C LYS A 185 -45.80 4.46 36.12
N PRO A 186 -45.19 3.50 35.39
CA PRO A 186 -45.33 3.46 33.94
C PRO A 186 -46.76 3.08 33.50
N ILE A 187 -47.45 2.19 34.25
CA ILE A 187 -48.82 1.74 33.91
C ILE A 187 -49.87 2.84 34.18
N SER A 188 -49.74 3.60 35.27
CA SER A 188 -50.68 4.69 35.60
C SER A 188 -50.57 5.90 34.66
N GLN A 189 -49.38 6.18 34.12
CA GLN A 189 -49.21 7.23 33.11
C GLN A 189 -49.87 6.87 31.77
N GLU A 190 -49.82 5.60 31.34
CA GLU A 190 -50.53 5.14 30.14
C GLU A 190 -52.06 5.16 30.30
N ILE A 191 -52.58 4.82 31.49
CA ILE A 191 -54.03 4.83 31.74
C ILE A 191 -54.57 6.27 31.82
N SER A 192 -53.80 7.21 32.39
CA SER A 192 -54.20 8.62 32.50
C SER A 192 -54.26 9.32 31.13
N LEU A 193 -53.38 8.95 30.20
CA LEU A 193 -53.39 9.47 28.82
C LEU A 193 -54.61 8.98 28.00
N LYS A 194 -55.11 7.78 28.28
CA LYS A 194 -56.30 7.22 27.61
C LYS A 194 -57.64 7.74 28.13
N LEU A 195 -57.67 8.40 29.29
CA LEU A 195 -58.87 9.00 29.88
C LEU A 195 -59.07 10.48 29.51
N ILE A 196 -58.07 11.09 28.85
CA ILE A 196 -58.06 12.51 28.43
C ILE A 196 -58.28 12.65 26.91
N LEU A 197 -58.37 11.54 26.16
CA LEU A 197 -58.74 11.45 24.73
C LEU A 197 -60.14 10.85 24.59
#